data_AF-A0A366KV13-F1
#
_entry.id   AF-A0A366KV13-F1
#
_cell.length_a   1.000
_cell.length_b   1.000
_cell.length_c   1.000
_cell.angle_alpha   90.00
_cell.angle_beta   90.00
_cell.angle_gamma   90.00
#
_symmetry.space_group_name_H-M   'P 1'
#
loop_
_entity.id
_entity.type
_entity.pdbx_description
1 polymer ?
#
loop_
_entity_poly.entity_id
_entity_poly.type
_entity_poly.pdbx_seq_one_letter_code
_entity_poly.pdbx_strand_id
1 'polypeptide(L)' 'MELTLKSNNQESLAKIIALAKKLNIMIEQNGAELGDSQKDALKKQILDFKAKEKSSFGDAAEWEKNQREDRNLPLL' A
#
# COMPACT_ATOMS: atom_id res chain seq x y z
N MET A 1 -0.53 28.81 16.91
CA MET A 1 -1.65 28.21 17.67
C MET A 1 -1.47 26.71 17.61
N GLU A 2 -1.44 26.05 18.76
CA GLU A 2 -1.18 24.61 18.87
C GLU A 2 -2.46 23.90 19.35
N LEU A 3 -2.71 22.70 18.83
CA LEU A 3 -3.89 21.91 19.14
C LEU A 3 -3.46 20.52 19.64
N THR A 4 -3.77 20.23 20.89
CA THR A 4 -3.48 18.93 21.50
C THR A 4 -4.75 18.09 21.56
N LEU A 5 -4.73 16.92 20.93
CA LEU A 5 -5.86 16.00 20.87
C LEU A 5 -5.59 14.78 21.74
N LYS A 6 -6.41 14.57 22.78
CA LYS A 6 -6.38 13.37 23.63
C LYS A 6 -7.70 12.61 23.47
N SER A 7 -7.63 11.39 22.95
CA SER A 7 -8.79 10.53 22.77
C SER A 7 -8.39 9.07 22.97
N ASN A 8 -9.28 8.28 23.56
CA ASN A 8 -9.10 6.84 23.73
C ASN A 8 -9.63 6.04 22.51
N ASN A 9 -10.25 6.72 21.54
CA ASN A 9 -10.77 6.10 20.32
C ASN A 9 -9.75 6.20 19.18
N GLN A 10 -9.03 5.10 18.95
CA GLN A 10 -7.97 5.00 17.96
C GLN A 10 -8.46 5.20 16.52
N GLU A 11 -9.67 4.77 16.19
CA GLU A 11 -10.24 4.93 14.85
C GLU A 11 -10.51 6.40 14.53
N SER A 12 -11.02 7.15 15.51
CA SER A 12 -11.28 8.59 15.36
C SER A 12 -9.98 9.37 15.21
N LEU A 13 -8.93 9.02 15.97
CA LEU A 13 -7.61 9.63 15.83
C LEU A 13 -7.01 9.39 14.44
N ALA A 14 -7.10 8.16 13.91
CA ALA A 14 -6.61 7.84 12.57
C ALA A 14 -7.29 8.69 11.47
N LYS A 15 -8.61 8.88 11.57
CA LYS A 15 -9.38 9.75 10.65
C LYS A 15 -8.92 11.21 10.73
N ILE A 16 -8.70 11.74 11.93
CA ILE A 16 -8.24 13.12 12.14
C ILE A 16 -6.83 13.31 11.60
N ILE A 17 -5.92 12.36 11.86
CA ILE A 17 -4.55 12.38 11.33
C ILE A 17 -4.56 12.36 9.79
N ALA A 18 -5.41 11.53 9.18
CA ALA A 18 -5.53 11.47 7.73
C ALA A 18 -6.02 12.79 7.13
N LEU A 19 -6.98 13.45 7.77
CA LEU A 19 -7.45 14.78 7.35
C LEU A 19 -6.37 15.85 7.49
N ALA A 20 -5.66 15.87 8.62
CA ALA A 20 -4.59 16.83 8.86
C ALA A 20 -3.41 16.65 7.88
N LYS A 21 -3.07 15.40 7.50
CA LYS A 21 -2.12 15.12 6.42
C LYS A 21 -2.58 15.64 5.06
N LYS A 22 -3.87 15.50 4.72
CA LYS A 22 -4.43 16.06 3.48
C LYS A 22 -4.34 17.59 3.44
N LEU A 23 -4.43 18.24 4.59
CA LEU A 23 -4.31 19.69 4.74
C LEU A 23 -2.85 20.15 4.93
N ASN A 24 -1.88 19.24 4.80
CA ASN A 24 -0.45 19.49 4.93
C ASN A 24 -0.05 20.11 6.28
N ILE A 25 -0.77 19.72 7.35
CA ILE A 25 -0.50 20.15 8.72
C ILE A 25 0.55 19.20 9.32
N MET A 26 1.58 19.76 9.96
CA MET A 26 2.60 18.99 10.66
C MET A 26 2.02 18.42 11.96
N ILE A 27 2.11 17.10 12.15
CA ILE A 27 1.53 16.39 13.29
C ILE A 27 2.65 15.65 14.03
N GLU A 28 2.88 16.00 15.28
CA GLU A 28 3.78 15.26 16.17
C GLU A 28 2.95 14.27 16.99
N GLN A 29 3.22 12.97 16.83
CA GLN A 29 2.57 11.92 17.61
C GLN A 29 3.49 11.45 18.71
N ASN A 30 3.25 11.94 19.93
CA ASN A 30 3.92 11.43 21.12
C ASN A 30 3.26 10.10 21.52
N GLY A 31 3.92 8.98 21.23
CA GLY A 31 3.57 7.67 21.81
C GLY A 31 3.17 6.55 20.85
N ALA A 32 3.27 6.73 19.54
CA ALA A 32 3.10 5.62 18.60
C ALA A 32 4.48 5.06 18.22
N GLU A 33 4.99 4.10 19.00
CA GLU A 33 5.81 3.05 18.39
C GLU A 33 4.93 2.46 17.27
N LEU A 34 5.24 2.80 16.02
CA LEU A 34 4.72 2.14 14.83
C LEU A 34 5.14 0.67 14.95
N GLY A 35 4.32 -0.08 15.66
CA GLY A 35 4.65 -1.40 16.18
C GLY A 35 5.10 -2.33 15.08
N ASP A 36 6.14 -3.09 15.37
CA ASP A 36 6.70 -4.16 14.53
C ASP A 36 5.63 -5.08 13.92
N SER A 37 4.42 -5.13 14.50
CA SER A 37 3.27 -5.88 14.00
C SER A 37 2.84 -5.52 12.57
N GLN A 38 2.96 -4.26 12.12
CA GLN A 38 2.63 -3.90 10.73
C GLN A 38 3.69 -4.41 9.75
N LYS A 39 4.97 -4.35 10.13
CA LYS A 39 6.07 -4.91 9.34
C LYS A 39 6.00 -6.43 9.29
N ASP A 40 5.67 -7.07 10.40
CA ASP A 40 5.50 -8.53 10.48
C ASP A 40 4.30 -9.02 9.67
N ALA A 41 3.19 -8.27 9.69
CA ALA A 41 2.03 -8.57 8.84
C ALA A 41 2.37 -8.44 7.35
N LEU A 42 3.07 -7.37 6.96
CA LEU A 42 3.56 -7.18 5.59
C LEU A 42 4.53 -8.30 5.18
N LYS A 43 5.46 -8.67 6.07
CA LYS A 43 6.43 -9.73 5.84
C LYS A 43 5.76 -11.08 5.63
N LYS A 44 4.73 -11.41 6.43
CA LYS A 44 3.91 -12.61 6.23
C LYS A 44 3.17 -12.57 4.90
N GLN A 45 2.55 -11.44 4.55
CA GLN A 45 1.88 -11.29 3.25
C GLN A 45 2.82 -11.50 2.06
N ILE A 46 4.06 -11.03 2.13
CA ILE A 46 5.07 -11.23 1.08
C ILE A 46 5.52 -12.70 1.03
N LEU A 47 5.78 -13.33 2.19
CA LEU A 47 6.19 -14.73 2.25
C LEU A 47 5.10 -15.69 1.76
N ASP A 48 3.85 -15.39 2.08
CA ASP A 48 2.68 -16.19 1.69
C ASP A 48 2.17 -15.80 0.29
N PHE A 49 2.79 -14.83 -0.38
CA PHE A 49 2.40 -14.41 -1.72
C PHE A 49 2.58 -15.56 -2.71
N LYS A 50 1.45 -16.07 -3.20
CA LYS A 50 1.40 -16.98 -4.34
C LYS A 50 0.66 -16.30 -5.47
N ALA A 51 1.33 -16.16 -6.61
CA ALA A 51 0.68 -15.72 -7.84
C ALA A 51 -0.44 -16.70 -8.19
N LYS A 52 -1.63 -16.19 -8.53
CA LYS A 52 -2.78 -17.01 -8.93
C LYS A 52 -2.52 -17.78 -10.23
N GLU A 53 -1.62 -17.26 -11.05
CA GLU A 53 -1.25 -17.83 -12.33
C GLU A 53 0.27 -18.04 -12.37
N LYS A 54 0.72 -19.01 -13.17
CA LYS A 54 2.15 -19.17 -13.42
C LYS A 54 2.64 -17.91 -14.11
N SER A 55 3.71 -17.33 -13.58
CA SER A 55 4.39 -16.24 -14.25
C SER A 55 4.96 -16.75 -15.57
N SER A 56 4.72 -16.01 -16.66
CA SER A 56 5.42 -16.20 -17.94
C SER A 56 6.88 -15.73 -17.89
N PHE A 57 7.36 -15.32 -16.71
CA PHE A 57 8.75 -14.95 -16.48
C PHE A 57 9.67 -16.14 -16.81
N GLY A 58 10.37 -16.03 -17.96
CA GLY A 58 11.24 -17.07 -18.52
C GLY A 58 10.85 -17.48 -19.94
N ASP A 59 9.59 -17.29 -20.34
CA ASP A 59 9.14 -17.42 -21.72
C ASP A 59 8.92 -16.01 -22.30
N ALA A 60 9.94 -15.51 -23.00
CA ALA A 60 9.92 -14.16 -23.56
C ALA A 60 8.76 -13.94 -24.55
N ALA A 61 8.35 -14.98 -25.28
CA ALA A 61 7.28 -14.86 -26.28
C ALA A 61 5.91 -14.78 -25.60
N GLU A 62 5.67 -15.59 -24.57
CA GLU A 62 4.44 -15.55 -23.78
C GLU A 62 4.33 -14.27 -22.95
N TRP A 63 5.44 -13.83 -22.34
CA TRP A 63 5.50 -12.56 -21.61
C TRP A 63 5.20 -11.36 -22.51
N GLU A 64 5.81 -11.31 -23.70
CA GLU A 64 5.55 -10.23 -24.65
C GLU A 64 4.06 -10.19 -25.03
N LYS A 65 3.47 -11.32 -25.41
CA LYS A 65 2.06 -11.37 -25.82
C LYS A 65 1.09 -10.93 -24.71
N ASN A 66 1.35 -11.30 -23.47
CA ASN A 66 0.44 -11.05 -22.36
C ASN A 66 0.62 -9.68 -21.69
N GLN A 67 1.78 -9.05 -21.83
CA GLN A 67 2.10 -7.77 -21.18
C GLN A 67 2.12 -6.58 -22.15
N ARG A 68 2.30 -6.82 -23.45
CA ARG A 68 2.39 -5.78 -24.48
C ARG A 68 1.11 -5.69 -25.30
N GLU A 69 0.11 -5.02 -24.71
CA GLU A 69 -1.15 -4.69 -25.38
C GLU A 69 -0.95 -3.74 -26.59
N ASP A 70 0.15 -2.99 -26.62
CA ASP A 70 0.54 -2.05 -27.69
C ASP A 70 0.82 -2.73 -29.03
N ARG A 71 0.98 -4.06 -29.06
CA ARG A 71 1.26 -4.83 -30.28
C ARG A 71 0.02 -5.48 -30.91
N ASN A 72 -1.16 -5.37 -30.28
CA ASN A 72 -2.41 -5.82 -30.89
C ASN A 72 -2.90 -4.76 -31.89
N LEU A 73 -2.43 -4.87 -33.13
CA LEU A 73 -3.02 -4.15 -34.25
C LEU A 73 -4.42 -4.73 -34.54
N PRO A 74 -5.48 -3.91 -34.64
CA PRO A 74 -6.76 -4.38 -35.11
C PRO A 74 -6.60 -4.92 -36.52
N LEU A 75 -7.09 -6.14 -36.76
CA LEU A 75 -7.18 -6.72 -38.09
C LEU A 75 -8.10 -5.82 -38.93
N LEU A 76 -7.55 -5.23 -39.99
CA LEU A 76 -8.28 -4.51 -41.04
C LEU A 76 -9.13 -5.48 -41.87
#